data_AF-A0AA95MGI0-F1
#
_entry.id   AF-A0AA95MGI0-F1
#
_cell.length_a   1.000
_cell.length_b   1.000
_cell.length_c   1.000
_cell.angle_alpha   90.00
_cell.angle_beta   90.00
_cell.angle_gamma   90.00
#
_symmetry.space_group_name_H-M   'P 1'
#
loop_
_entity.id
_entity.type
_entity.pdbx_description
1 polymer ?
#
loop_
_entity_poly.entity_id
_entity_poly.type
_entity_poly.pdbx_seq_one_letter_code
_entity_poly.pdbx_strand_id
1 'polypeptide(L)' 'MESALILGGTQFVGKRLVQLLLAEGVEVTIATRGKTSDSFGDQVSRVKISRENAESQQQAFQDKQ' A
#
# COMPACT_ATOMS: atom_id res chain seq x y z
N MET A 1 -11.05 1.97 -13.87
CA MET A 1 -11.12 1.94 -12.40
C MET A 1 -9.77 2.43 -11.93
N GLU A 2 -9.73 3.42 -11.04
CA GLU A 2 -8.47 4.03 -10.60
C GLU A 2 -7.86 3.21 -9.46
N SER A 3 -6.54 2.99 -9.53
CA SER A 3 -5.75 2.25 -8.54
C SER A 3 -4.63 3.14 -8.00
N ALA A 4 -4.24 2.89 -6.75
CA ALA A 4 -3.10 3.57 -6.13
C ALA A 4 -2.26 2.59 -5.31
N LEU A 5 -0.95 2.56 -5.58
CA LEU A 5 0.04 1.89 -4.74
C LEU A 5 0.72 2.90 -3.82
N ILE A 6 0.63 2.67 -2.52
CA ILE A 6 1.22 3.54 -1.49
C ILE A 6 2.37 2.82 -0.80
N LEU A 7 3.57 3.37 -0.94
CA LEU A 7 4.72 2.98 -0.13
C LEU A 7 4.49 3.43 1.33
N GLY A 8 4.29 2.47 2.23
CA GLY A 8 3.90 2.71 3.61
C GLY A 8 2.38 2.75 3.78
N GLY A 9 1.82 3.91 4.13
CA GLY A 9 0.36 4.04 4.27
C GLY A 9 -0.23 3.57 5.61
N THR A 10 0.54 2.97 6.51
CA THR A 10 0.03 2.47 7.80
C THR A 10 0.12 3.47 8.96
N GLN A 11 0.94 4.52 8.83
CA GLN A 11 1.16 5.53 9.86
C GLN A 11 1.16 6.96 9.29
N PHE A 12 1.02 7.94 10.19
CA PHE A 12 1.09 9.38 9.91
C PHE A 12 0.25 9.81 8.70
N VAL A 13 0.81 10.64 7.82
CA VAL A 13 0.16 11.17 6.61
C VAL A 13 -0.29 10.07 5.66
N GLY A 14 0.49 8.98 5.55
CA GLY A 14 0.15 7.85 4.69
C GLY A 14 -1.19 7.21 5.06
N LYS A 15 -1.48 7.09 6.37
CA LYS A 15 -2.76 6.54 6.83
C LYS A 15 -3.93 7.41 6.38
N ARG A 16 -3.79 8.74 6.47
CA ARG A 16 -4.84 9.67 6.04
C ARG A 16 -5.02 9.63 4.52
N LEU A 17 -3.95 9.53 3.75
CA LEU A 17 -4.02 9.41 2.29
C LEU A 17 -4.81 8.16 1.87
N VAL A 18 -4.51 7.00 2.46
CA VAL A 18 -5.28 5.76 2.20
C VAL A 18 -6.77 5.97 2.47
N GLN A 19 -7.14 6.59 3.60
CA GLN A 19 -8.55 6.85 3.92
C GLN A 19 -9.26 7.73 2.89
N LEU A 20 -8.59 8.76 2.37
CA LEU A 20 -9.16 9.66 1.38
C LEU A 20 -9.39 8.93 0.05
N LEU A 21 -8.40 8.17 -0.41
CA LEU A 21 -8.51 7.39 -1.65
C LEU A 21 -9.62 6.33 -1.57
N LEU A 22 -9.72 5.62 -0.44
CA LEU A 22 -10.82 4.68 -0.21
C LEU A 22 -12.20 5.36 -0.23
N ALA A 23 -12.30 6.57 0.33
CA ALA A 23 -13.55 7.34 0.31
C ALA A 23 -13.94 7.81 -1.11
N GLU A 24 -12.95 7.97 -2.00
CA GLU A 24 -13.16 8.27 -3.43
C GLU A 24 -13.42 7.01 -4.28
N GLY A 25 -13.41 5.82 -3.67
CA GLY A 25 -13.63 4.55 -4.37
C GLY A 25 -12.43 4.06 -5.17
N VAL A 26 -11.23 4.57 -4.88
CA VAL A 26 -9.97 4.13 -5.49
C VAL A 26 -9.54 2.80 -4.88
N GLU A 27 -9.07 1.87 -5.72
CA GLU A 27 -8.49 0.62 -5.26
C GLU A 27 -7.08 0.85 -4.69
N VAL A 28 -6.90 0.62 -3.39
CA VAL A 28 -5.63 0.92 -2.72
C VAL A 28 -4.84 -0.35 -2.43
N THR A 29 -3.56 -0.34 -2.84
CA THR A 29 -2.55 -1.30 -2.40
C THR A 29 -1.54 -0.59 -1.50
N ILE A 30 -1.29 -1.11 -0.29
CA ILE A 30 -0.21 -0.62 0.58
C ILE A 30 1.00 -1.55 0.51
N ALA A 31 2.16 -0.98 0.23
CA ALA A 31 3.44 -1.68 0.18
C ALA A 31 4.27 -1.32 1.41
N THR A 32 4.42 -2.27 2.34
CA THR A 32 4.98 -1.99 3.68
C THR A 32 6.06 -3.00 4.06
N ARG A 33 6.85 -2.69 5.10
CA ARG A 33 7.80 -3.67 5.67
C ARG A 33 7.12 -4.72 6.56
N GLY A 34 5.80 -4.63 6.78
CA GLY A 34 5.05 -5.51 7.67
C GLY A 34 5.37 -5.33 9.15
N LYS A 35 5.96 -4.20 9.57
CA LYS A 35 6.32 -3.92 10.97
C LYS A 35 5.19 -3.31 11.79
N THR A 36 4.27 -2.61 11.13
CA THR A 36 3.16 -1.91 11.77
C THR A 36 1.86 -2.39 11.15
N SER A 37 0.91 -2.81 11.98
CA SER A 37 -0.45 -3.16 11.55
C SER A 37 -1.24 -1.91 11.15
N ASP A 38 -2.19 -2.09 10.26
CA ASP A 38 -3.16 -1.06 9.87
C ASP A 38 -4.59 -1.47 10.27
N SER A 39 -5.53 -0.53 10.14
CA SER A 39 -6.94 -0.71 10.51
C SER A 39 -7.87 -0.75 9.30
N PHE A 40 -7.36 -1.04 8.10
CA PHE A 40 -8.14 -0.94 6.86
C PHE A 40 -8.94 -2.21 6.53
N GLY A 41 -8.65 -3.34 7.20
CA GLY A 41 -9.31 -4.62 6.93
C GLY A 41 -9.11 -5.05 5.48
N ASP A 42 -10.17 -5.54 4.84
CA ASP A 42 -10.13 -6.05 3.47
C ASP A 42 -10.29 -4.96 2.39
N GLN A 43 -10.41 -3.69 2.80
CA GLN A 43 -10.53 -2.56 1.86
C GLN A 43 -9.23 -2.26 1.12
N VAL A 44 -8.10 -2.85 1.53
CA VAL A 44 -6.78 -2.63 0.90
C VAL A 44 -6.09 -3.95 0.61
N SER A 45 -5.38 -3.98 -0.52
CA SER A 45 -4.39 -5.01 -0.79
C SER A 45 -3.08 -4.71 -0.05
N ARG A 46 -2.36 -5.74 0.39
CA ARG A 46 -1.11 -5.58 1.15
C ARG A 46 0.03 -6.31 0.45
N VAL A 47 1.13 -5.60 0.23
CA VAL A 47 2.36 -6.16 -0.31
C VAL A 47 3.49 -5.91 0.69
N LYS A 48 4.24 -6.96 1.03
CA LYS A 48 5.39 -6.84 1.92
C LYS A 48 6.65 -6.62 1.09
N ILE A 49 7.37 -5.53 1.37
CA ILE A 49 8.60 -5.15 0.68
C ILE A 49 9.75 -4.96 1.67
N SER A 50 10.98 -5.23 1.20
CA SER A 50 12.22 -4.83 1.87
C SER A 50 12.79 -3.59 1.18
N ARG A 51 13.30 -2.62 1.95
CA ARG A 51 13.87 -1.38 1.40
C ARG A 51 15.23 -1.62 0.77
N GLU A 52 15.99 -2.53 1.36
CA GLU A 52 17.35 -2.89 1.01
C GLU A 52 17.45 -3.88 -0.17
N ASN A 53 16.32 -4.44 -0.63
CA ASN A 53 16.29 -5.38 -1.74
C ASN A 53 15.44 -4.83 -2.91
N ALA A 54 16.12 -4.36 -3.95
CA ALA A 54 15.48 -3.82 -5.16
C ALA A 54 14.74 -4.90 -5.97
N GLU A 55 15.24 -6.13 -6.01
CA GLU A 55 14.57 -7.24 -6.70
C GLU A 55 13.23 -7.58 -6.03
N SER A 56 13.19 -7.58 -4.69
CA SER A 56 11.95 -7.76 -3.92
C SER A 56 10.91 -6.68 -4.24
N GLN A 57 11.35 -5.45 -4.53
CA GLN A 57 10.45 -4.35 -4.92
C GLN A 57 9.97 -4.53 -6.37
N GLN A 58 10.87 -4.87 -7.30
CA GLN A 58 10.50 -5.13 -8.69
C GLN A 58 9.47 -6.25 -8.80
N GLN A 59 9.70 -7.38 -8.12
CA GLN A 59 8.76 -8.50 -8.13
C GLN A 59 7.40 -8.13 -7.51
N ALA A 60 7.41 -7.32 -6.45
CA ALA A 60 6.21 -6.87 -5.75
C ALA A 60 5.34 -5.90 -6.58
N PHE A 61 5.95 -5.14 -7.49
CA PHE A 61 5.29 -4.09 -8.26
C PHE A 61 5.06 -4.44 -9.72
N GLN A 62 5.60 -5.56 -10.21
CA GLN A 62 5.56 -5.97 -11.62
C GLN A 62 4.15 -5.93 -12.24
N ASP A 63 3.13 -6.30 -11.47
CA ASP A 63 1.74 -6.39 -11.92
C ASP A 63 0.83 -5.31 -11.31
N LYS A 64 1.41 -4.23 -10.76
CA LYS A 64 0.68 -3.12 -10.13
C LYS A 64 0.81 -1.87 -11.01
N GLN A 65 -0.21 -1.60 -11.83
CA GLN A 65 -0.35 -0.36 -12.61
C GLN A 65 -1.14 0.70 -11.85
#